data_AF-A0A7C6NTT1-F1
#
_entry.id   AF-A0A7C6NTT1-F1
#
_cell.length_a   1.000
_cell.length_b   1.000
_cell.length_c   1.000
_cell.angle_alpha   90.00
_cell.angle_beta   90.00
_cell.angle_gamma   90.00
#
_symmetry.space_group_name_H-M   'P 1'
#
loop_
_entity.id
_entity.type
_entity.pdbx_description
1 polymer ?
#
loop_
_entity_poly.entity_id
_entity_poly.type
_entity_poly.pdbx_seq_one_letter_code
_entity_poly.pdbx_strand_id
1 'polypeptide(L)'
;MVLSDLDVFINLYRDGDKFFDILKAVIREWRQSPWPHEQERASYAEELFSQSLETYKEYLNDAHEQVESGFSTPTDRKILKQMEERYAYWDNKLKELTGKKETIC
;
A
#
# COMPACT_ATOMS: atom_id res chain seq x y z
N MET A 1 -4.24 -18.53 24.79
CA MET A 1 -4.03 -17.25 24.08
C MET A 1 -3.65 -16.23 25.12
N VAL A 2 -2.37 -15.85 25.16
CA VAL A 2 -1.90 -14.80 26.07
C VAL A 2 -2.16 -13.47 25.38
N LEU A 3 -2.48 -12.41 26.12
CA LEU A 3 -2.73 -11.08 25.53
C LEU A 3 -1.53 -10.55 24.71
N SER A 4 -0.32 -11.09 24.93
CA SER A 4 0.89 -10.80 24.15
C SER A 4 0.81 -11.23 22.70
N ASP A 5 -0.12 -12.12 22.35
CA ASP A 5 -0.24 -12.73 21.03
C ASP A 5 -1.41 -12.11 20.23
N LEU A 6 -1.99 -11.01 20.74
CA LEU A 6 -3.09 -10.33 20.08
C LEU A 6 -2.56 -9.36 19.02
N ASP A 7 -2.67 -9.77 17.76
CA ASP A 7 -2.37 -8.88 16.64
C ASP A 7 -3.58 -8.01 16.29
N VAL A 8 -3.34 -6.71 16.13
CA VAL A 8 -4.34 -5.72 15.69
C VAL A 8 -3.92 -5.17 14.34
N PHE A 9 -4.80 -5.30 13.35
CA PHE A 9 -4.48 -5.00 11.95
C PHE A 9 -5.22 -3.76 11.45
N ILE A 10 -4.58 -3.02 10.54
CA ILE A 10 -5.25 -2.00 9.72
C ILE A 10 -5.87 -2.70 8.51
N ASN A 11 -7.15 -2.43 8.25
CA ASN A 11 -7.81 -2.97 7.06
C ASN A 11 -7.42 -2.12 5.84
N LEU A 12 -6.46 -2.59 5.04
CA LEU A 12 -5.99 -1.85 3.86
C LEU A 12 -7.04 -1.68 2.76
N TYR A 13 -8.05 -2.54 2.68
CA TYR A 13 -9.16 -2.35 1.74
C TYR A 13 -10.04 -1.15 2.13
N ARG A 14 -10.36 -1.01 3.41
CA ARG A 14 -11.22 0.06 3.92
C ARG A 14 -10.46 1.36 4.15
N ASP A 15 -9.33 1.28 4.85
CA ASP A 15 -8.61 2.41 5.41
C ASP A 15 -7.28 2.70 4.68
N GLY A 16 -6.91 1.85 3.71
CA GLY A 16 -5.61 1.91 3.02
C GLY A 16 -5.32 3.25 2.38
N ASP A 17 -6.31 3.91 1.74
CA ASP A 17 -6.08 5.23 1.14
C ASP A 17 -5.63 6.28 2.17
N LYS A 18 -6.23 6.29 3.36
CA LYS A 18 -5.85 7.24 4.41
C LYS A 18 -4.50 6.86 5.01
N PHE A 19 -4.26 5.57 5.20
CA PHE A 19 -2.99 5.06 5.67
C PHE A 19 -1.83 5.46 4.72
N PHE A 20 -1.95 5.15 3.43
CA PHE A 20 -0.96 5.52 2.42
C PHE A 20 -0.80 7.04 2.26
N ASP A 21 -1.87 7.82 2.40
CA ASP A 21 -1.81 9.29 2.35
C ASP A 21 -0.98 9.88 3.50
N ILE A 22 -1.12 9.32 4.71
CA ILE A 22 -0.32 9.70 5.88
C ILE A 22 1.16 9.34 5.65
N LEU A 23 1.44 8.11 5.20
CA LEU A 23 2.82 7.69 4.92
C LEU A 23 3.46 8.55 3.83
N LYS A 24 2.73 8.86 2.76
CA LYS A 24 3.18 9.79 1.71
C LYS A 24 3.54 11.15 2.29
N ALA A 25 2.70 11.70 3.16
CA ALA A 25 2.95 13.02 3.76
C ALA A 25 4.25 13.01 4.60
N VAL A 26 4.44 11.96 5.40
CA VAL A 26 5.66 11.75 6.20
C VAL A 26 6.91 11.65 5.32
N ILE A 27 6.87 10.79 4.29
CA ILE A 27 8.02 10.60 3.39
C ILE A 27 8.36 11.91 2.68
N ARG A 28 7.35 12.62 2.15
CA ARG A 28 7.56 13.87 1.41
C ARG A 28 8.18 14.96 2.28
N GLU A 29 7.72 15.09 3.52
CA GLU A 29 8.17 16.15 4.41
C GLU A 29 9.57 15.87 4.98
N TRP A 30 9.81 14.64 5.44
CA TRP A 30 10.97 14.36 6.28
C TRP A 30 12.17 13.75 5.57
N ARG A 31 12.01 13.28 4.32
CA ARG A 31 13.11 12.70 3.54
C ARG A 31 14.28 13.65 3.32
N GLN A 32 14.02 14.96 3.24
CA GLN A 32 15.05 16.00 3.06
C GLN A 32 15.25 16.86 4.32
N SER A 33 14.73 16.40 5.46
CA SER A 33 14.88 17.13 6.72
C SER A 33 16.36 17.28 7.12
N PRO A 34 16.77 18.40 7.73
CA PRO A 34 18.10 18.53 8.32
C PRO A 34 18.27 17.68 9.59
N TRP A 35 17.21 17.09 10.13
CA TRP A 35 17.22 16.35 11.39
C TRP A 35 17.29 14.83 11.14
N PRO A 36 18.30 14.11 11.67
CA PRO A 36 18.47 12.68 11.43
C PRO A 36 17.26 11.81 11.82
N HIS A 37 16.64 12.09 12.96
CA HIS A 37 15.47 11.35 13.44
C HIS A 37 14.22 11.54 12.56
N GLU A 38 14.12 12.63 11.81
CA GLU A 38 13.04 12.83 10.84
C GLU A 38 13.31 12.01 9.57
N GLN A 39 14.56 11.97 9.11
CA GLN A 39 14.96 11.10 8.00
C GLN A 39 14.72 9.62 8.34
N GLU A 40 15.06 9.18 9.55
CA GLU A 40 14.77 7.82 10.03
C GLU A 40 13.27 7.49 9.99
N ARG A 41 12.42 8.42 10.42
CA ARG A 41 10.95 8.26 10.31
C ARG A 41 10.48 8.19 8.87
N ALA A 42 11.07 8.98 7.96
CA ALA A 42 10.75 8.90 6.54
C ALA A 42 11.14 7.55 5.94
N SER A 43 12.32 7.02 6.29
CA SER A 43 12.76 5.68 5.88
C SER A 43 11.83 4.60 6.41
N TYR A 44 11.42 4.66 7.67
CA TYR A 44 10.47 3.71 8.24
C TYR A 44 9.08 3.81 7.58
N ALA A 45 8.62 5.02 7.27
CA ALA A 45 7.37 5.21 6.53
C ALA A 45 7.44 4.63 5.11
N GLU A 46 8.59 4.75 4.42
CA GLU A 46 8.83 4.12 3.11
C GLU A 46 8.78 2.59 3.18
N GLU A 47 9.36 2.00 4.23
CA GLU A 47 9.30 0.56 4.49
C GLU A 47 7.86 0.09 4.72
N LEU A 48 7.13 0.75 5.62
CA LEU A 48 5.72 0.44 5.89
C LEU A 48 4.85 0.58 4.64
N PHE A 49 5.11 1.60 3.82
CA PHE A 49 4.41 1.81 2.55
C PHE A 49 4.64 0.61 1.63
N SER A 50 5.89 0.20 1.46
CA SER A 50 6.29 -0.90 0.58
C SER A 50 5.68 -2.23 1.03
N GLN A 51 5.80 -2.56 2.32
CA GLN A 51 5.24 -3.79 2.90
C GLN A 51 3.71 -3.82 2.76
N SER A 52 3.05 -2.69 2.99
CA SER A 52 1.59 -2.61 2.86
C SER A 52 1.13 -2.76 1.42
N LEU A 53 1.89 -2.26 0.43
CA LEU A 53 1.63 -2.51 -0.99
C LEU A 53 1.81 -3.98 -1.35
N GLU A 54 2.85 -4.64 -0.81
CA GLU A 54 3.09 -6.06 -1.03
C GLU A 54 1.92 -6.91 -0.50
N THR A 55 1.49 -6.68 0.75
CA THR A 55 0.29 -7.32 1.31
C THR A 55 -0.97 -7.02 0.50
N TYR A 56 -1.14 -5.78 0.03
CA TYR A 56 -2.27 -5.42 -0.82
C TYR A 56 -2.24 -6.20 -2.15
N LYS A 57 -1.06 -6.38 -2.74
CA LYS A 57 -0.87 -7.13 -3.99
C LYS A 57 -1.18 -8.61 -3.81
N GLU A 58 -0.73 -9.23 -2.73
CA GLU A 58 -1.07 -10.61 -2.39
C GLU A 58 -2.59 -10.78 -2.29
N TYR A 59 -3.25 -9.89 -1.55
CA TYR A 59 -4.70 -9.89 -1.44
C TYR A 59 -5.42 -9.66 -2.80
N LEU A 60 -4.84 -8.82 -3.67
CA LEU A 60 -5.36 -8.61 -5.01
C LEU A 60 -5.25 -9.87 -5.87
N ASN A 61 -4.12 -10.58 -5.79
CA ASN A 61 -3.94 -11.86 -6.49
C ASN A 61 -4.95 -12.91 -6.02
N ASP A 62 -5.17 -13.04 -4.70
CA ASP A 62 -6.18 -13.94 -4.15
C ASP A 62 -7.60 -13.58 -4.68
N ALA A 63 -7.91 -12.29 -4.76
CA ALA A 63 -9.17 -11.81 -5.32
C ALA A 63 -9.31 -12.13 -6.82
N HIS A 64 -8.22 -12.05 -7.60
CA HIS A 64 -8.20 -12.49 -8.99
C HIS A 64 -8.51 -13.98 -9.10
N GLU A 65 -7.82 -14.83 -8.33
CA GLU A 65 -8.02 -16.28 -8.34
C GLU A 65 -9.47 -16.65 -7.99
N GLN A 66 -10.09 -15.96 -7.03
CA GLN A 66 -11.49 -16.15 -6.67
C GLN A 66 -12.46 -15.78 -7.80
N VAL A 67 -12.17 -14.67 -8.51
CA VAL A 67 -12.99 -14.21 -9.63
C VAL A 67 -12.87 -15.14 -10.85
N GLU A 68 -11.69 -15.73 -11.07
CA GLU A 68 -11.41 -16.66 -12.17
C GLU A 68 -11.92 -18.08 -11.92
N SER A 69 -11.85 -18.56 -10.68
CA SER A 69 -12.25 -19.93 -10.31
C SER A 69 -13.75 -20.10 -10.01
N GLY A 70 -14.50 -19.00 -9.85
CA GLY A 70 -15.89 -19.02 -9.39
C GLY A 70 -16.88 -18.22 -10.26
N PHE A 71 -18.15 -18.20 -9.82
CA PHE A 71 -19.18 -17.36 -10.42
C PHE A 71 -19.06 -15.93 -9.87
N SER A 72 -18.31 -15.07 -10.56
CA SER A 72 -18.16 -13.66 -10.18
C SER A 72 -19.31 -12.80 -10.71
N THR A 73 -19.92 -12.02 -9.81
CA THR A 73 -20.96 -11.06 -10.18
C THR A 73 -20.34 -9.84 -10.89
N PRO A 74 -21.14 -9.06 -11.62
CA PRO A 74 -20.68 -7.76 -12.15
C PRO A 74 -20.15 -6.82 -11.05
N THR A 75 -20.70 -6.93 -9.83
CA THR A 75 -20.24 -6.16 -8.66
C THR A 75 -18.84 -6.57 -8.23
N ASP A 76 -18.57 -7.88 -8.16
CA ASP A 76 -17.24 -8.39 -7.76
C ASP A 76 -16.17 -7.94 -8.74
N ARG A 77 -16.45 -8.02 -10.05
CA ARG A 77 -15.57 -7.50 -11.10
C ARG A 77 -15.32 -6.00 -10.98
N LYS A 78 -16.33 -5.22 -10.59
CA LYS A 78 -16.19 -3.78 -10.36
C LYS A 78 -15.30 -3.49 -9.15
N ILE A 79 -15.48 -4.24 -8.06
CA ILE A 79 -14.66 -4.09 -6.85
C ILE A 79 -13.20 -4.44 -7.16
N LEU A 80 -12.95 -5.56 -7.84
CA LEU A 80 -11.61 -5.98 -8.24
C LEU A 80 -10.91 -4.89 -9.06
N LYS A 81 -11.59 -4.35 -10.07
CA LYS A 81 -11.05 -3.23 -10.87
C LYS A 81 -10.71 -2.00 -10.01
N GLN A 82 -11.56 -1.62 -9.06
CA GLN A 82 -11.26 -0.51 -8.16
C GLN A 82 -10.04 -0.79 -7.28
N MET A 83 -9.86 -2.04 -6.87
CA MET A 83 -8.69 -2.45 -6.10
C MET A 83 -7.40 -2.38 -6.93
N GLU A 84 -7.44 -2.82 -8.19
CA GLU A 84 -6.33 -2.69 -9.16
C GLU A 84 -5.94 -1.22 -9.36
N GLU A 85 -6.92 -0.35 -9.60
CA GLU A 85 -6.71 1.09 -9.80
C GLU A 85 -6.06 1.73 -8.56
N ARG A 86 -6.53 1.37 -7.36
CA ARG A 86 -5.96 1.86 -6.10
C ARG A 86 -4.52 1.37 -5.89
N TYR A 87 -4.26 0.08 -6.14
CA TYR A 87 -2.91 -0.47 -6.04
C TYR A 87 -1.96 0.26 -7.00
N ALA A 88 -2.34 0.38 -8.28
CA ALA A 88 -1.53 1.05 -9.30
C ALA A 88 -1.25 2.51 -8.95
N TYR A 89 -2.25 3.23 -8.41
CA TYR A 89 -2.05 4.61 -7.97
C TYR A 89 -0.98 4.73 -6.88
N TRP A 90 -1.05 3.89 -5.84
CA TRP A 90 -0.14 3.97 -4.70
C TRP A 90 1.25 3.41 -5.00
N ASP A 91 1.36 2.35 -5.82
CA ASP A 91 2.64 1.84 -6.32
C ASP A 91 3.40 2.91 -7.12
N ASN A 92 2.70 3.56 -8.05
CA ASN A 92 3.28 4.68 -8.80
C ASN A 92 3.65 5.85 -7.88
N LYS A 93 2.84 6.13 -6.85
CA LYS A 93 3.13 7.20 -5.88
C LYS A 93 4.41 6.90 -5.09
N LEU A 94 4.61 5.67 -4.66
CA LEU A 94 5.83 5.26 -3.96
C LEU A 94 7.06 5.38 -4.87
N LYS A 95 6.95 4.94 -6.13
CA LYS A 95 8.01 5.11 -7.14
C LYS A 95 8.38 6.58 -7.36
N GLU A 96 7.39 7.47 -7.43
CA GLU A 96 7.61 8.92 -7.50
C GLU A 96 8.34 9.47 -6.27
N LEU A 97 7.91 9.08 -5.06
CA LEU A 97 8.51 9.55 -3.79
C LEU A 97 9.96 9.08 -3.62
N THR A 98 10.28 7.90 -4.15
CA THR A 98 11.59 7.24 -3.97
C THR A 98 12.58 7.54 -5.10
N GLY A 99 12.14 8.23 -6.15
CA GLY A 99 12.96 8.50 -7.33
C GLY A 99 13.19 7.27 -8.21
N LYS A 100 12.55 6.13 -7.92
CA LYS A 100 12.53 4.94 -8.77
C LYS A 100 11.54 5.14 -9.93
N LYS A 101 11.77 6.13 -10.78
CA LYS A 101 11.09 6.14 -12.09
C LYS A 101 11.68 5.03 -12.93
N GLU A 102 10.85 4.12 -13.42
CA GLU A 102 11.19 3.38 -14.63
C GLU A 102 11.53 4.41 -15.70
N THR A 103 12.80 4.46 -16.09
CA THR A 103 13.22 5.11 -17.31
C THR A 103 12.54 4.34 -18.44
N ILE A 104 11.38 4.84 -18.88
CA ILE A 104 10.80 4.41 -20.15
C ILE A 104 11.73 5.01 -21.22
N CYS A 105 12.67 4.20 -21.70
CA CYS A 105 13.39 4.41 -22.96
C CYS A 105 12.56 3.86 -24.11
#